data_AF-C3MF73-F1
#
_entry.id   AF-C3MF73-F1
#
_cell.length_a   1.000
_cell.length_b   1.000
_cell.length_c   1.000
_cell.angle_alpha   90.00
_cell.angle_beta   90.00
_cell.angle_gamma   90.00
#
_symmetry.space_group_name_H-M   'P 1'
#
loop_
_entity.id
_entity.type
_entity.pdbx_description
1 polymer ?
#
loop_
_entity_poly.entity_id
_entity_poly.type
_entity_poly.pdbx_seq_one_letter_code
_entity_poly.pdbx_strand_id
1 'polypeptide(L)'
;MPDHVHMLISIPPKYSVSHIVGFLKGKTALYVANKYARKRRYKGYHFWARGYFVSTAGYDEQVVRRYIRNQEKADKASDFADLFNRSY
;
A
#
# COMPACT_ATOMS: atom_id res chain seq x y z
N MET A 1 -4.04 11.51 -1.04
CA MET A 1 -4.75 10.67 -2.03
C MET A 1 -4.53 9.21 -1.64
N PRO A 2 -5.37 8.24 -2.01
CA PRO A 2 -5.09 6.83 -1.77
C PRO A 2 -3.96 6.36 -2.70
N ASP A 3 -2.72 6.68 -2.35
CA ASP A 3 -1.50 6.42 -3.14
C ASP A 3 -0.67 5.23 -2.59
N HIS A 4 -1.11 4.65 -1.47
CA HIS A 4 -0.47 3.53 -0.81
C HIS A 4 -1.49 2.51 -0.28
N VAL A 5 -1.00 1.31 0.07
CA VAL A 5 -1.83 0.18 0.53
C VAL A 5 -1.26 -0.36 1.85
N HIS A 6 -2.13 -0.51 2.85
CA HIS A 6 -1.83 -1.18 4.12
C HIS A 6 -2.37 -2.61 4.09
N MET A 7 -1.57 -3.58 4.52
CA MET A 7 -1.96 -4.99 4.55
C MET A 7 -1.50 -5.64 5.86
N LEU A 8 -2.37 -6.45 6.46
CA LEU A 8 -2.02 -7.38 7.53
C LEU A 8 -1.95 -8.79 6.93
N ILE A 9 -0.75 -9.38 6.92
CA ILE A 9 -0.50 -10.70 6.31
C ILE A 9 0.29 -11.60 7.25
N SER A 10 -0.06 -12.89 7.25
CA SER A 10 0.72 -13.92 7.93
C SER A 10 1.74 -14.52 6.96
N ILE A 11 3.02 -14.51 7.33
CA ILE A 11 4.13 -15.00 6.49
C ILE A 11 4.75 -16.22 7.18
N PRO A 12 4.80 -17.40 6.53
CA PRO A 12 5.55 -18.54 7.05
C PRO A 12 7.03 -18.18 7.25
N PRO A 13 7.67 -18.60 8.36
CA PRO A 13 9.02 -18.16 8.73
C PRO A 13 10.12 -18.59 7.74
N LYS A 14 9.84 -19.57 6.87
CA LYS A 14 10.73 -19.98 5.78
C LYS A 14 10.88 -18.94 4.67
N TYR A 15 9.99 -17.95 4.60
CA TYR A 15 10.04 -16.88 3.61
C TYR A 15 10.45 -15.57 4.28
N SER A 16 11.37 -14.84 3.66
CA SER A 16 11.68 -13.49 4.11
C SER A 16 10.54 -12.53 3.77
N VAL A 17 10.34 -11.53 4.63
CA VAL A 17 9.38 -10.44 4.38
C VAL A 17 9.65 -9.77 3.04
N SER A 18 10.92 -9.49 2.73
CA SER A 18 11.31 -8.84 1.48
C SER A 18 10.92 -9.64 0.24
N HIS A 19 11.01 -10.98 0.30
CA HIS A 19 10.61 -11.85 -0.79
C HIS A 19 9.10 -11.74 -1.05
N ILE A 20 8.28 -11.83 0.00
CA ILE A 20 6.82 -11.75 -0.14
C ILE A 20 6.38 -10.37 -0.63
N VAL A 21 6.93 -9.30 -0.06
CA VAL A 21 6.60 -7.92 -0.49
C VAL A 21 7.04 -7.68 -1.93
N GLY A 22 8.23 -8.15 -2.32
CA GLY A 22 8.71 -8.07 -3.70
C GLY A 22 7.80 -8.81 -4.68
N PHE A 23 7.39 -10.04 -4.31
CA PHE A 23 6.45 -10.83 -5.10
C PHE A 23 5.10 -10.12 -5.27
N LEU A 24 4.51 -9.63 -4.17
CA LEU A 24 3.22 -8.92 -4.21
C LEU A 24 3.31 -7.66 -5.07
N LYS A 25 4.33 -6.81 -4.86
CA LYS A 25 4.53 -5.58 -5.63
C LYS A 25 4.72 -5.89 -7.12
N GLY A 26 5.52 -6.90 -7.46
CA GLY A 26 5.77 -7.30 -8.85
C GLY A 26 4.53 -7.85 -9.55
N LYS A 27 3.83 -8.81 -8.94
CA LYS A 27 2.64 -9.45 -9.54
C LYS A 27 1.48 -8.47 -9.69
N THR A 28 1.25 -7.61 -8.70
CA THR A 28 0.19 -6.60 -8.79
C THR A 28 0.51 -5.51 -9.80
N ALA A 29 1.76 -5.07 -9.92
CA ALA A 29 2.15 -4.13 -10.97
C ALA A 29 1.88 -4.68 -12.37
N LEU A 30 2.26 -5.95 -12.62
CA LEU A 30 1.96 -6.64 -13.89
C LEU A 30 0.46 -6.81 -14.12
N TYR A 31 -0.29 -7.22 -13.09
CA TYR A 31 -1.74 -7.38 -13.18
C TYR A 31 -2.44 -6.07 -13.51
N VAL A 32 -2.08 -4.97 -12.82
CA VAL A 32 -2.67 -3.66 -13.05
C VAL A 32 -2.31 -3.13 -14.43
N ALA A 33 -1.05 -3.30 -14.85
CA ALA A 33 -0.64 -2.97 -16.21
C ALA A 33 -1.49 -3.75 -17.23
N ASN A 34 -1.56 -5.07 -17.15
CA ASN A 34 -2.31 -5.87 -18.13
C ASN A 34 -3.82 -5.57 -18.13
N LYS A 35 -4.42 -5.38 -16.96
CA LYS A 35 -5.87 -5.18 -16.83
C LYS A 35 -6.32 -3.75 -17.14
N TYR A 36 -5.49 -2.74 -16.84
CA TYR A 36 -5.89 -1.33 -16.88
C TYR A 36 -5.00 -0.45 -17.79
N ALA A 37 -3.94 -0.96 -18.42
CA ALA A 37 -3.03 -0.15 -19.26
C ALA A 37 -3.65 0.43 -20.54
N ARG A 38 -4.86 0.01 -20.95
CA ARG A 38 -5.58 0.72 -22.02
C ARG A 38 -5.94 2.17 -21.65
N LYS A 39 -5.97 2.53 -20.35
CA LYS A 39 -6.44 3.84 -19.88
C LYS A 39 -5.35 4.84 -19.47
N ARG A 40 -4.08 4.42 -19.29
CA ARG A 40 -3.00 5.34 -18.90
C ARG A 40 -1.68 4.93 -19.54
N ARG A 41 -0.90 5.92 -19.98
CA ARG A 41 0.49 5.81 -20.43
C ARG A 41 1.38 5.29 -19.29
N TYR A 42 1.24 4.02 -18.90
CA TYR A 42 2.17 3.31 -18.00
C TYR A 42 3.50 2.96 -18.70
N LYS A 43 3.92 3.78 -19.68
CA LYS A 43 5.24 3.68 -20.29
C LYS A 43 6.18 4.54 -19.45
N GLY A 44 6.91 3.91 -18.51
CA GLY A 44 8.00 4.55 -17.77
C GLY A 44 7.74 4.88 -16.29
N TYR A 45 6.55 4.62 -15.75
CA TYR A 45 6.26 4.85 -14.32
C TYR A 45 6.20 3.53 -13.54
N HIS A 46 6.99 3.42 -12.48
CA HIS A 46 6.90 2.31 -11.53
C HIS A 46 5.56 2.40 -10.77
N PHE A 47 4.73 1.35 -10.87
CA PHE A 47 3.42 1.32 -10.20
C PHE A 47 3.52 1.44 -8.68
N TRP A 48 4.61 0.91 -8.10
CA TRP A 48 4.92 1.04 -6.68
C TRP A 48 6.20 1.84 -6.46
N ALA A 49 6.29 2.55 -5.33
CA ALA A 49 7.55 3.10 -4.85
C ALA A 49 8.60 2.00 -4.64
N ARG A 50 9.91 2.33 -4.66
CA ARG A 50 10.98 1.33 -4.44
C ARG A 50 10.93 0.74 -3.03
N GLY A 51 10.69 1.58 -2.02
CA GLY A 51 10.61 1.18 -0.62
C GLY A 51 9.29 0.51 -0.22
N TYR A 52 9.27 -0.02 0.99
CA TYR A 52 8.07 -0.49 1.70
C TYR A 52 8.29 -0.35 3.21
N PHE A 53 7.21 -0.22 3.97
CA PHE A 53 7.25 -0.24 5.42
C PHE A 53 6.73 -1.59 5.93
N VAL A 54 7.36 -2.12 6.99
CA VAL A 54 6.89 -3.30 7.69
C VAL A 54 7.06 -3.12 9.18
N SER A 55 6.04 -3.55 9.93
CA SER A 55 6.11 -3.70 11.37
C SER A 55 5.63 -5.11 11.71
N THR A 56 6.38 -5.82 12.56
CA THR A 56 5.93 -7.11 13.07
C THR A 56 4.83 -6.87 14.11
N ALA A 57 3.70 -7.55 13.93
CA ALA A 57 2.68 -7.67 14.96
C ALA A 57 3.08 -8.84 15.87
N GLY A 58 3.34 -8.57 17.15
CA GLY A 58 3.34 -9.64 18.17
C GLY A 58 1.94 -10.18 18.42
N TYR A 59 1.73 -10.87 19.55
CA TYR A 59 0.49 -11.54 19.96
C TYR A 59 -0.80 -10.68 19.90
N ASP A 60 -0.70 -9.36 19.77
CA ASP A 60 -1.85 -8.46 19.83
C ASP A 60 -2.33 -7.99 18.44
N GLU A 61 -2.94 -8.92 17.70
CA GLU A 61 -3.56 -8.68 16.39
C GLU A 61 -4.60 -7.54 16.43
N GLN A 62 -5.24 -7.32 17.58
CA GLN A 62 -6.26 -6.29 17.76
C GLN A 62 -5.66 -4.88 17.67
N VAL A 63 -4.47 -4.67 18.25
CA VAL A 63 -3.75 -3.39 18.19
C VAL A 63 -3.37 -3.05 16.75
N VAL A 64 -2.90 -4.03 15.98
CA VAL A 64 -2.49 -3.81 14.58
C VAL A 64 -3.70 -3.59 13.66
N ARG A 65 -4.80 -4.32 13.88
CA ARG A 65 -6.07 -4.00 13.19
C ARG A 65 -6.55 -2.59 13.51
N ARG A 66 -6.45 -2.15 14.77
CA ARG A 66 -6.84 -0.80 15.18
C ARG A 66 -5.95 0.25 14.51
N TYR A 67 -4.64 0.00 14.43
CA TYR A 67 -3.69 0.86 13.72
C TYR A 67 -4.08 1.03 12.24
N ILE A 68 -4.30 -0.06 11.50
CA ILE A 68 -4.69 0.01 10.08
C ILE A 68 -5.96 0.84 9.88
N ARG A 69 -7.00 0.58 10.68
CA ARG A 69 -8.26 1.35 10.61
C ARG A 69 -8.07 2.83 10.94
N ASN A 70 -7.21 3.15 11.89
CA ASN A 70 -6.94 4.53 12.26
C ASN A 70 -6.09 5.25 11.21
N GLN A 71 -5.15 4.54 10.58
CA GLN A 71 -4.37 5.05 9.46
C GLN A 71 -5.28 5.42 8.29
N GLU A 72 -6.20 4.54 7.90
CA GLU A 72 -7.19 4.82 6.85
C GLU A 72 -8.06 6.05 7.16
N LYS A 73 -8.36 6.31 8.44
CA LYS A 73 -9.07 7.52 8.87
C LYS A 73 -8.19 8.77 8.79
N ALA A 74 -6.94 8.67 9.22
CA ALA A 74 -5.97 9.77 9.17
C ALA A 74 -5.67 10.16 7.71
N ASP A 75 -5.47 9.19 6.82
CA ASP A 75 -5.27 9.41 5.38
C ASP A 75 -6.48 10.12 4.77
N LYS A 76 -7.71 9.70 5.11
CA LYS A 76 -8.94 10.39 4.67
C LYS A 76 -9.02 11.83 5.17
N ALA A 77 -8.60 12.10 6.41
CA ALA A 77 -8.60 13.45 6.97
C ALA A 77 -7.53 14.35 6.32
N SER A 78 -6.33 13.80 6.06
CA SER A 78 -5.26 14.48 5.32
C SER A 78 -5.69 14.79 3.89
N ASP A 79 -6.32 13.86 3.20
CA ASP A 79 -6.85 14.05 1.85
C ASP A 79 -7.89 15.18 1.81
N PHE A 80 -8.74 15.26 2.84
CA PHE A 80 -9.71 16.32 2.99
C PHE A 80 -9.02 17.68 3.18
N ALA A 81 -8.03 17.75 4.07
CA ALA A 81 -7.26 18.97 4.31
C ALA A 81 -6.52 19.46 3.06
N ASP A 82 -5.88 18.56 2.30
CA ASP A 82 -5.19 18.89 1.04
C ASP A 82 -6.15 19.38 -0.06
N LEU A 83 -7.38 18.89 -0.09
CA LEU A 83 -8.44 19.36 -1.00
C LEU A 83 -8.84 20.81 -0.70
N PHE A 84 -8.94 21.20 0.58
CA PHE A 84 -9.23 22.59 0.97
C PHE A 84 -8.04 23.52 0.71
N ASN A 85 -6.81 23.04 0.83
CA ASN A 85 -5.60 23.84 0.59
C ASN A 85 -5.30 24.08 -0.90
N ARG A 86 -5.89 23.30 -1.82
CA ARG A 86 -5.73 23.45 -3.28
C ARG A 86 -6.74 24.38 -3.96
N SER A 87 -7.63 25.02 -3.20
CA SER A 87 -8.69 25.90 -3.75
C SER A 87 -8.39 27.41 -3.66
N TYR A 88 -7.12 27.82 -3.67
CA TYR A 88 -6.69 29.20 -3.89
C TYR A 88 -5.58 29.27 -4.93
#